data_AF-A0A6B2CN07-F1
#
_entry.id   AF-A0A6B2CN07-F1
#
_cell.length_a   1.000
_cell.length_b   1.000
_cell.length_c   1.000
_cell.angle_alpha   90.00
_cell.angle_beta   90.00
_cell.angle_gamma   90.00
#
_symmetry.space_group_name_H-M   'P 1'
#
loop_
_entity.id
_entity.type
_entity.pdbx_description
1 polymer ?
#
loop_
_entity_poly.entity_id
_entity_poly.type
_entity_poly.pdbx_seq_one_letter_code
_entity_poly.pdbx_strand_id
1 'polypeptide(L)' 'PLVKVGYRTDSSIRGRHPSGLIPVVVSNVKELEGLSPSTHIVYISGRVGLRKRLQILDEAKRRGFRVANGGE' A
#
# COMPACT_ATOMS: atom_id res chain seq x y z
N PRO A 1 30.35 -2.36 7.42
CA PRO A 1 30.37 -1.33 8.50
C PRO A 1 29.34 -1.72 9.57
N LEU A 2 29.67 -1.64 10.86
CA LEU A 2 28.74 -1.92 11.95
C LEU A 2 27.65 -0.84 12.02
N VAL A 3 26.41 -1.24 12.31
CA VAL A 3 25.25 -0.32 12.33
C VAL A 3 25.44 0.75 13.40
N LYS A 4 25.10 2.01 13.09
CA LYS A 4 25.10 3.14 14.05
C LYS A 4 23.75 3.85 14.01
N VAL A 5 23.39 4.56 15.08
CA VAL A 5 22.10 5.27 15.19
C VAL A 5 21.92 6.34 14.09
N GLY A 6 23.02 6.92 13.58
CA GLY A 6 23.01 7.97 12.55
C GLY A 6 22.65 7.53 11.12
N TYR A 7 22.49 6.23 10.85
CA TYR A 7 22.05 5.74 9.53
C TYR A 7 20.53 5.85 9.32
N ARG A 8 19.79 6.33 10.32
CA ARG A 8 18.33 6.37 10.30
C ARG A 8 17.85 7.57 9.48
N THR A 9 16.91 7.35 8.58
CA THR A 9 16.19 8.41 7.86
C THR A 9 15.34 9.25 8.80
N ASP A 10 15.12 10.52 8.44
CA ASP A 10 14.30 11.46 9.21
C ASP A 10 12.90 10.89 9.50
N SER A 11 12.39 11.23 10.67
CA SER A 11 11.14 10.71 11.21
C SER A 11 9.93 10.97 10.31
N SER A 12 9.89 12.12 9.63
CA SER A 12 8.76 12.56 8.81
C SER A 12 8.61 11.81 7.48
N ILE A 13 9.73 11.28 6.94
CA ILE A 13 9.78 10.59 5.65
C ILE A 13 9.89 9.07 5.78
N ARG A 14 10.23 8.58 6.98
CA ARG A 14 10.48 7.16 7.21
C ARG A 14 9.22 6.32 6.92
N GLY A 15 9.39 5.25 6.16
CA GLY A 15 8.30 4.32 5.84
C GLY A 15 7.33 4.81 4.78
N ARG A 16 7.57 5.96 4.16
CA ARG A 16 6.82 6.39 2.97
C ARG A 16 7.28 5.63 1.73
N HIS A 17 6.34 5.35 0.84
CA HIS A 17 6.64 4.87 -0.50
C HIS A 17 7.38 5.97 -1.28
N PRO A 18 8.26 5.66 -2.24
CA PRO A 18 8.95 6.66 -3.06
C PRO A 18 8.02 7.67 -3.75
N SER A 19 6.74 7.33 -3.94
CA SER A 19 5.71 8.25 -4.44
C SER A 19 5.17 9.24 -3.39
N GLY A 20 5.72 9.27 -2.18
CA GLY A 20 5.26 10.12 -1.06
C GLY A 20 4.05 9.59 -0.29
N LEU A 21 3.44 8.49 -0.76
CA LEU A 21 2.25 7.88 -0.18
C LEU A 21 2.60 6.91 0.95
N ILE A 22 1.66 6.73 1.88
CA ILE A 22 1.79 5.78 2.99
C ILE A 22 1.39 4.38 2.47
N PRO A 23 2.30 3.39 2.50
CA PRO A 23 1.99 2.03 2.08
C PRO A 23 1.08 1.34 3.09
N VAL A 24 -0.07 0.84 2.62
CA VAL A 24 -1.03 0.07 3.43
C VAL A 24 -1.23 -1.29 2.80
N VAL A 25 -1.05 -2.34 3.61
CA VAL A 25 -1.34 -3.70 3.18
C VAL A 25 -2.81 -3.99 3.41
N VAL A 26 -3.52 -4.34 2.34
CA VAL A 26 -4.92 -4.74 2.39
C VAL A 26 -5.09 -6.22 2.05
N SER A 27 -6.09 -6.81 2.66
CA SER A 27 -6.45 -8.22 2.52
C SER A 27 -7.92 -8.42 2.14
N ASN A 28 -8.75 -7.38 2.27
CA ASN A 28 -10.17 -7.40 1.96
C ASN A 28 -10.65 -6.06 1.39
N VAL A 29 -11.90 -6.03 0.90
CA VAL A 29 -12.51 -4.83 0.32
C VAL A 29 -12.91 -3.81 1.39
N LYS A 30 -13.21 -4.26 2.62
CA LYS A 30 -13.60 -3.38 3.74
C LYS A 30 -12.45 -2.46 4.17
N GLU A 31 -11.23 -2.95 4.13
CA GLU A 31 -10.01 -2.20 4.41
C GLU A 31 -9.77 -1.09 3.39
N LEU A 32 -10.27 -1.22 2.15
CA LEU A 32 -10.22 -0.15 1.16
C LEU A 32 -11.20 1.00 1.49
N GLU A 33 -12.25 0.77 2.28
CA GLU A 33 -13.27 1.78 2.55
C GLU A 33 -12.82 2.85 3.55
N GLY A 34 -11.94 2.48 4.48
CA GLY A 34 -11.39 3.39 5.48
C GLY A 34 -10.16 4.17 5.03
N LEU A 35 -9.70 3.98 3.78
CA LEU A 35 -8.46 4.57 3.27
C LEU A 35 -8.73 5.78 2.37
N SER A 36 -7.79 6.72 2.35
CA SER A 36 -7.84 7.88 1.45
C SER A 36 -6.91 7.69 0.24
N PRO A 37 -7.40 7.82 -1.01
CA PRO A 37 -6.59 7.67 -2.23
C PRO A 37 -5.47 8.71 -2.37
N SER A 38 -5.64 9.88 -1.75
CA SER A 38 -4.68 10.99 -1.79
C SER A 38 -3.40 10.71 -1.00
N THR A 39 -3.50 9.87 0.04
CA THR A 39 -2.44 9.72 1.04
C THR A 39 -1.89 8.29 1.08
N HIS A 40 -2.69 7.30 0.66
CA HIS A 40 -2.36 5.89 0.81
C HIS A 40 -2.11 5.21 -0.54
N ILE A 41 -1.09 4.35 -0.57
CA ILE A 41 -0.84 3.41 -1.65
C ILE A 41 -1.13 2.01 -1.15
N VAL A 42 -1.83 1.21 -1.96
CA VAL A 42 -2.37 -0.07 -1.52
C VAL A 42 -1.47 -1.21 -1.97
N TYR A 43 -1.11 -2.07 -1.03
CA TYR A 43 -0.43 -3.35 -1.25
C TYR A 43 -1.42 -4.48 -1.03
N ILE A 44 -1.72 -5.27 -2.07
CA ILE A 44 -2.53 -6.47 -1.89
C ILE A 44 -1.66 -7.55 -1.26
N SER A 45 -2.11 -8.09 -0.13
CA SER A 45 -1.44 -9.20 0.55
C SER A 45 -1.33 -10.42 -0.36
N GLY A 46 -0.16 -11.08 -0.37
CA GLY A 46 0.08 -12.29 -1.17
C GLY A 46 -0.75 -13.50 -0.73
N ARG A 47 -1.35 -13.46 0.46
CA ARG A 47 -2.25 -14.52 0.97
C ARG A 47 -3.64 -14.47 0.32
N VAL A 48 -3.94 -13.42 -0.44
CA VAL A 48 -5.25 -13.21 -1.04
C VAL A 48 -5.32 -13.99 -2.35
N GLY A 49 -6.25 -14.95 -2.43
CA GLY A 49 -6.46 -15.74 -3.65
C GLY A 49 -6.93 -14.89 -4.84
N LEU A 50 -6.73 -15.42 -6.05
CA LEU A 50 -7.01 -14.73 -7.33
C LEU A 50 -8.40 -14.08 -7.39
N ARG A 51 -9.44 -14.81 -6.98
CA ARG A 51 -10.83 -14.33 -7.02
C ARG A 51 -11.05 -13.07 -6.17
N LYS A 52 -10.51 -13.06 -4.94
CA LYS A 52 -10.57 -11.89 -4.05
C LYS A 52 -9.65 -10.78 -4.52
N ARG A 53 -8.49 -11.13 -5.09
CA ARG A 53 -7.55 -10.16 -5.64
C ARG A 53 -8.19 -9.34 -6.76
N LEU A 54 -8.87 -9.99 -7.71
CA LEU A 54 -9.59 -9.30 -8.79
C LEU A 54 -10.67 -8.36 -8.26
N GLN A 55 -11.44 -8.79 -7.26
CA GLN A 55 -12.45 -7.93 -6.62
C GLN A 55 -11.83 -6.71 -5.95
N ILE A 56 -10.75 -6.89 -5.20
CA ILE A 56 -10.02 -5.79 -4.54
C ILE A 56 -9.45 -4.83 -5.58
N LEU A 57 -8.93 -5.35 -6.70
CA LEU A 57 -8.31 -4.56 -7.75
C LEU A 57 -9.35 -3.73 -8.53
N ASP A 58 -10.50 -4.31 -8.83
CA ASP A 58 -11.63 -3.60 -9.45
C ASP A 58 -12.17 -2.51 -8.52
N GLU A 59 -12.41 -2.83 -7.24
CA GLU A 59 -12.90 -1.83 -6.28
C GLU A 59 -11.85 -0.73 -6.02
N ALA A 60 -10.56 -1.09 -5.96
CA ALA A 60 -9.47 -0.13 -5.83
C ALA A 60 -9.41 0.81 -7.03
N LYS A 61 -9.58 0.29 -8.27
CA LYS A 61 -9.67 1.11 -9.48
C LYS A 61 -10.87 2.04 -9.46
N ARG A 62 -12.06 1.55 -9.09
CA ARG A 62 -13.28 2.39 -8.98
C ARG A 62 -13.12 3.54 -7.99
N ARG A 63 -12.47 3.28 -6.85
CA ARG A 63 -12.23 4.28 -5.80
C ARG A 63 -10.97 5.14 -6.06
N GLY A 64 -10.24 4.88 -7.14
CA GLY A 64 -9.06 5.66 -7.55
C GLY A 64 -7.80 5.39 -6.72
N PHE A 65 -7.72 4.27 -6.00
CA PHE A 65 -6.52 3.90 -5.26
C PHE A 65 -5.41 3.43 -6.20
N ARG A 66 -4.18 3.88 -5.92
CA ARG A 66 -2.98 3.33 -6.56
C ARG A 66 -2.60 2.02 -5.90
N VAL A 67 -2.58 0.94 -6.67
CA VAL A 67 -2.15 -0.39 -6.21
C VAL A 67 -0.69 -0.59 -6.64
N ALA A 68 0.23 -0.74 -5.68
CA ALA A 68 1.65 -0.96 -5.96
C ALA A 68 1.94 -2.35 -6.54
N ASN A 69 1.14 -3.35 -6.13
CA ASN A 69 1.27 -4.75 -6.54
C ASN A 69 0.21 -5.13 -7.59
N GLY A 70 -0.21 -4.20 -8.43
CA GLY A 70 -1.12 -4.48 -9.53
C GLY A 70 -0.34 -5.12 -10.66
N GLY A 71 0.09 -6.38 -10.51
CA GLY A 71 0.62 -7.13 -11.65
C GLY A 71 -0.42 -7.07 -12.77
N GLU A 72 0.02 -6.60 -13.93
CA GLU A 72 -0.73 -6.73 -15.19
C GLU A 72 -0.92 -8.20 -15.54
#